data_AF-A0A9R0U3W8-F1
#
_entry.id   AF-A0A9R0U3W8-F1
#
_cell.length_a   1.000
_cell.length_b   1.000
_cell.length_c   1.000
_cell.angle_alpha   90.00
_cell.angle_beta   90.00
_cell.angle_gamma   90.00
#
_symmetry.space_group_name_H-M   'P 1'
#
loop_
_entity.id
_entity.type
_entity.pdbx_description
1 polymer ?
#
loop_
_entity_poly.entity_id
_entity_poly.type
_entity_poly.pdbx_seq_one_letter_code
_entity_poly.pdbx_strand_id
1 'polypeptide(L)'
;MSIAQDSSVMEIASMIASMYDDLTAILVTYYAEIRPSPECVLFGSTTEGAPLKIDLPKCNFGRDPWVVGTVTAPPPENALRAIRDWMAAASTLNLQRPWVVHPKPRFISVDGLDIQQQLVAHEKMSHEICTSIFRRLAQLDMSFSKDTPGMMWRKYIEPNFATTVLSNADPLIVHSIRASLREGTASCNPASCRMWFIPAILPDGWVVYAFDMLHKRIVVYDPAVGPFGYSNRRVSIHEFVSNKLHVALFNCLYSFFSSWHCESTHWTRTFQIIMREQFHK
;
A
#
# COMPACT_ATOMS: atom_id res chain seq x y z
N MET A 1 -20.11 -11.68 28.77
CA MET A 1 -19.94 -10.64 27.74
C MET A 1 -18.60 -10.77 26.99
N SER A 2 -17.49 -11.20 27.61
CA SER A 2 -16.20 -11.38 26.90
C SER A 2 -16.15 -12.58 25.94
N ILE A 3 -16.76 -13.72 26.29
CA ILE A 3 -16.73 -14.95 25.47
C ILE A 3 -17.28 -14.74 24.04
N ALA A 4 -18.36 -13.95 23.91
CA ALA A 4 -18.97 -13.67 22.61
C ALA A 4 -18.11 -12.72 21.75
N GLN A 5 -17.41 -11.77 22.39
CA GLN A 5 -16.49 -10.86 21.72
C GLN A 5 -15.22 -11.59 21.26
N ASP A 6 -14.71 -12.51 22.08
CA ASP A 6 -13.58 -13.37 21.73
C ASP A 6 -13.92 -14.33 20.57
N SER A 7 -15.13 -14.91 20.57
CA SER A 7 -15.59 -15.76 19.45
C SER A 7 -15.67 -15.00 18.12
N SER A 8 -16.16 -13.75 18.13
CA SER A 8 -16.26 -12.93 16.92
C SER A 8 -14.90 -12.52 16.38
N VAL A 9 -13.94 -12.20 17.26
CA VAL A 9 -12.56 -11.88 16.87
C VAL A 9 -11.87 -13.11 16.27
N MET A 10 -12.09 -14.29 16.84
CA MET A 10 -11.53 -15.54 16.30
C MET A 10 -12.12 -15.90 14.92
N GLU A 11 -13.41 -15.66 14.70
CA GLU A 11 -14.05 -15.82 13.38
C GLU A 11 -13.42 -14.88 12.34
N ILE A 12 -13.28 -13.59 12.68
CA ILE A 12 -12.63 -12.60 11.81
C ILE A 12 -11.18 -13.00 11.53
N ALA A 13 -10.44 -13.42 12.56
CA ALA A 13 -9.05 -13.84 12.41
C ALA A 13 -8.91 -15.04 11.48
N SER A 14 -9.78 -16.05 11.63
CA SER A 14 -9.80 -17.24 10.78
C SER A 14 -10.16 -16.91 9.33
N MET A 15 -11.18 -16.08 9.12
CA MET A 15 -11.59 -15.61 7.79
C MET A 15 -10.45 -14.86 7.08
N ILE A 16 -9.80 -13.93 7.77
CA ILE A 16 -8.68 -13.15 7.22
C ILE A 16 -7.49 -14.08 6.92
N ALA A 17 -7.11 -14.96 7.85
CA ALA A 17 -6.00 -15.88 7.65
C ALA A 17 -6.21 -16.77 6.40
N SER A 18 -7.38 -17.41 6.29
CA SER A 18 -7.71 -18.27 5.14
C SER A 18 -7.62 -17.51 3.81
N MET A 19 -8.17 -16.29 3.74
CA MET A 19 -8.11 -15.48 2.53
C MET A 19 -6.67 -15.13 2.14
N TYR A 20 -5.82 -14.82 3.12
CA TYR A 20 -4.43 -14.45 2.86
C TYR A 20 -3.53 -15.64 2.56
N ASP A 21 -3.86 -16.84 3.02
CA ASP A 21 -3.22 -18.09 2.60
C ASP A 21 -3.49 -18.36 1.12
N ASP A 22 -4.76 -18.27 0.69
CA ASP A 22 -5.15 -18.42 -0.72
C ASP A 22 -4.48 -17.37 -1.61
N LEU A 23 -4.49 -16.10 -1.18
CA LEU A 23 -3.84 -15.02 -1.91
C LEU A 23 -2.33 -15.24 -2.05
N THR A 24 -1.67 -15.69 -0.98
CA THR A 24 -0.24 -15.99 -1.00
C THR A 24 0.06 -17.11 -1.99
N ALA A 25 -0.74 -18.17 -2.03
CA ALA A 25 -0.60 -19.26 -3.00
C ALA A 25 -0.76 -18.76 -4.44
N ILE A 26 -1.78 -17.93 -4.71
CA ILE A 26 -1.99 -17.31 -6.04
C ILE A 26 -0.77 -16.51 -6.47
N LEU A 27 -0.21 -15.68 -5.59
CA LEU A 27 0.96 -14.86 -5.90
C LEU A 27 2.20 -15.71 -6.17
N VAL A 28 2.43 -16.76 -5.38
CA VAL A 28 3.56 -17.69 -5.60
C VAL A 28 3.43 -18.39 -6.95
N THR A 29 2.24 -18.88 -7.29
CA THR A 29 1.98 -19.51 -8.60
C THR A 29 2.21 -18.54 -9.75
N TYR A 30 1.71 -17.30 -9.64
CA TYR A 30 1.95 -16.25 -10.63
C TYR A 30 3.44 -16.07 -10.94
N TYR A 31 4.29 -15.99 -9.90
CA TYR A 31 5.74 -15.87 -10.10
C TYR A 31 6.40 -17.12 -10.70
N ALA A 32 5.87 -18.31 -10.38
CA ALA A 32 6.34 -19.55 -10.97
C ALA A 32 6.01 -19.65 -12.47
N GLU A 33 4.90 -19.05 -12.91
CA GLU A 33 4.46 -19.02 -14.30
C GLU A 33 5.28 -18.04 -15.15
N ILE A 34 5.48 -16.81 -14.67
CA ILE A 34 6.19 -15.79 -15.45
C ILE A 34 7.72 -15.98 -15.47
N ARG A 35 8.27 -16.78 -14.53
CA ARG A 35 9.69 -17.17 -14.43
C ARG A 35 10.67 -15.99 -14.61
N PRO A 36 10.69 -15.01 -13.67
CA PRO A 36 11.61 -13.87 -13.76
C PRO A 36 13.08 -14.32 -13.68
N SER A 37 14.00 -13.42 -14.05
CA SER A 37 15.43 -13.67 -13.88
C SER A 37 15.76 -14.05 -12.42
N PRO A 38 16.66 -15.00 -12.16
CA PRO A 38 17.04 -15.41 -10.80
C PRO A 38 17.57 -14.27 -9.91
N GLU A 39 18.05 -13.18 -10.51
CA GLU A 39 18.52 -11.98 -9.79
C GLU A 39 17.38 -11.13 -9.22
N CYS A 40 16.14 -11.39 -9.65
CA CYS A 40 14.97 -10.64 -9.23
C CYS A 40 14.52 -11.05 -7.82
N VAL A 41 14.20 -10.04 -7.01
CA VAL A 41 13.52 -10.26 -5.74
C VAL A 41 12.05 -10.55 -6.03
N LEU A 42 11.53 -11.68 -5.57
CA LEU A 42 10.15 -12.09 -5.79
C LEU A 42 9.29 -11.80 -4.56
N PHE A 43 7.98 -12.01 -4.69
CA PHE A 43 7.08 -11.97 -3.55
C PHE A 43 7.50 -13.02 -2.50
N GLY A 44 7.48 -12.63 -1.22
CA GLY A 44 7.86 -13.51 -0.11
C GLY A 44 9.35 -13.82 0.01
N SER A 45 10.22 -13.40 -0.92
CA SER A 45 11.67 -13.62 -0.80
C SER A 45 12.20 -13.05 0.51
N THR A 46 12.92 -13.87 1.28
CA THR A 46 13.44 -13.50 2.60
C THR A 46 14.89 -13.04 2.52
N THR A 47 15.33 -12.34 3.56
CA THR A 47 16.73 -11.93 3.74
C THR A 47 17.20 -12.40 5.11
N GLU A 48 18.35 -13.05 5.14
CA GLU A 48 18.96 -13.51 6.39
C GLU A 48 19.47 -12.36 7.25
N GLY A 49 19.60 -12.62 8.54
CA GLY A 49 20.16 -11.68 9.51
C GLY A 49 19.20 -10.56 9.94
N ALA A 50 19.51 -9.95 11.08
CA ALA A 50 18.78 -8.80 11.60
C ALA A 50 19.05 -7.55 10.73
N PRO A 51 18.06 -6.66 10.58
CA PRO A 51 18.28 -5.42 9.85
C PRO A 51 19.26 -4.50 10.60
N LEU A 52 20.22 -3.92 9.88
CA LEU A 52 21.04 -2.84 10.41
C LEU A 52 20.19 -1.57 10.53
N LYS A 53 20.12 -1.01 11.74
CA LYS A 53 19.44 0.26 11.98
C LYS A 53 20.11 1.39 11.22
N ILE A 54 19.29 2.29 10.71
CA ILE A 54 19.71 3.53 10.05
C ILE A 54 19.45 4.67 11.03
N ASP A 55 20.47 5.48 11.26
CA ASP A 55 20.33 6.70 12.05
C ASP A 55 19.70 7.79 11.19
N LEU A 56 18.49 8.20 11.58
CA LEU A 56 17.76 9.26 10.91
C LEU A 56 18.08 10.59 11.59
N PRO A 57 18.43 11.65 10.84
CA PRO A 57 18.52 13.00 11.39
C PRO A 57 17.20 13.40 12.05
N LYS A 58 17.26 14.19 13.13
CA LYS A 58 16.06 14.81 13.69
C LYS A 58 15.42 15.71 12.64
N CYS A 59 14.10 15.62 12.48
CA CYS A 59 13.36 16.40 11.50
C CYS A 59 11.95 16.71 12.03
N ASN A 60 11.34 17.72 11.43
CA ASN A 60 9.90 17.95 11.54
C ASN A 60 9.17 17.12 10.49
N PHE A 61 7.85 16.99 10.63
CA PHE A 61 7.02 16.46 9.57
C PHE A 61 7.08 17.33 8.31
N GLY A 62 7.06 16.69 7.15
CA GLY A 62 6.92 17.36 5.86
C GLY A 62 5.64 18.18 5.79
N ARG A 63 5.65 19.22 4.97
CA ARG A 63 4.48 20.10 4.80
C ARG A 63 3.43 19.45 3.93
N ASP A 64 2.16 19.74 4.22
CA ASP A 64 1.03 19.26 3.42
C ASP A 64 1.09 19.84 2.00
N PRO A 65 1.18 18.99 0.94
CA PRO A 65 1.36 19.43 -0.43
C PRO A 65 0.17 20.24 -0.96
N TRP A 66 -1.03 20.07 -0.40
CA TRP A 66 -2.19 20.91 -0.75
C TRP A 66 -2.07 22.31 -0.18
N VAL A 67 -1.54 22.44 1.05
CA VAL A 67 -1.34 23.74 1.70
C VAL A 67 -0.24 24.54 1.00
N VAL A 68 0.81 23.86 0.53
CA VAL A 68 1.93 24.54 -0.16
C VAL A 68 1.75 24.68 -1.67
N GLY A 69 0.69 24.08 -2.24
CA GLY A 69 0.39 24.20 -3.67
C GLY A 69 1.30 23.36 -4.58
N THR A 70 1.83 22.24 -4.09
CA THR A 70 2.72 21.34 -4.84
C THR A 70 2.05 20.05 -5.29
N VAL A 71 0.72 19.98 -5.26
CA VAL A 71 0.00 18.80 -5.72
C VAL A 71 0.16 18.61 -7.23
N THR A 72 0.35 17.37 -7.66
CA THR A 72 0.36 17.00 -9.08
C THR A 72 -0.97 17.38 -9.74
N ALA A 73 -0.91 18.17 -10.80
CA ALA A 73 -2.09 18.43 -11.62
C ALA A 73 -2.62 17.11 -12.23
N PRO A 74 -3.94 16.90 -12.30
CA PRO A 74 -4.49 15.75 -12.99
C PRO A 74 -4.08 15.78 -14.48
N PRO A 75 -3.95 14.62 -15.14
CA PRO A 75 -3.69 14.58 -16.57
C PRO A 75 -4.80 15.30 -17.36
N PRO A 76 -4.47 15.99 -18.46
CA PRO A 76 -5.47 16.65 -19.31
C PRO A 76 -6.54 15.68 -19.83
N GLU A 77 -7.81 16.09 -19.86
CA GLU A 77 -8.93 15.23 -20.27
C GLU A 77 -8.79 14.66 -21.69
N ASN A 78 -8.23 15.45 -22.61
CA ASN A 78 -7.97 15.01 -23.98
C ASN A 78 -6.94 13.87 -24.04
N ALA A 79 -5.91 13.92 -23.18
CA ALA A 79 -4.93 12.85 -23.07
C ALA A 79 -5.57 11.58 -22.49
N LEU A 80 -6.39 11.72 -21.44
CA LEU A 80 -7.13 10.58 -20.86
C LEU A 80 -8.05 9.92 -21.88
N ARG A 81 -8.78 10.72 -22.67
CA ARG A 81 -9.65 10.23 -23.75
C ARG A 81 -8.85 9.50 -24.82
N ALA A 82 -7.76 10.09 -25.30
CA ALA A 82 -6.91 9.47 -26.32
C ALA A 82 -6.33 8.13 -25.85
N ILE A 83 -5.88 8.04 -24.60
CA ILE A 83 -5.36 6.79 -24.01
C ILE A 83 -6.45 5.73 -23.94
N ARG A 84 -7.65 6.08 -23.45
CA ARG A 84 -8.78 5.15 -23.35
C ARG A 84 -9.20 4.63 -24.73
N ASP A 85 -9.36 5.53 -25.69
CA ASP A 85 -9.82 5.18 -27.04
C ASP A 85 -8.78 4.32 -27.76
N TRP A 86 -7.48 4.61 -27.58
CA TRP A 86 -6.40 3.77 -28.09
C TRP A 86 -6.37 2.39 -27.42
N MET A 87 -6.51 2.31 -26.10
CA MET A 87 -6.57 1.03 -25.39
C MET A 87 -7.75 0.18 -25.85
N ALA A 88 -8.91 0.78 -26.13
CA ALA A 88 -10.07 0.06 -26.64
C ALA A 88 -9.86 -0.49 -28.07
N ALA A 89 -9.03 0.18 -28.88
CA ALA A 89 -8.74 -0.22 -30.26
C ALA A 89 -7.49 -1.11 -30.42
N ALA A 90 -6.66 -1.23 -29.39
CA ALA A 90 -5.42 -2.00 -29.43
C ALA A 90 -5.67 -3.50 -29.64
N SER A 91 -4.84 -4.15 -30.46
CA SER A 91 -4.93 -5.60 -30.67
C SER A 91 -4.47 -6.39 -29.45
N THR A 92 -5.05 -7.57 -29.25
CA THR A 92 -4.66 -8.48 -28.15
C THR A 92 -3.16 -8.77 -28.13
N LEU A 93 -2.55 -8.96 -29.32
CA LEU A 93 -1.11 -9.21 -29.43
C LEU A 93 -0.25 -8.03 -28.90
N ASN A 94 -0.72 -6.79 -29.06
CA ASN A 94 -0.04 -5.62 -28.51
C ASN A 94 -0.26 -5.50 -27.00
N LEU A 95 -1.45 -5.84 -26.53
CA LEU A 95 -1.82 -5.79 -25.12
C LEU A 95 -1.11 -6.87 -24.29
N GLN A 96 -0.86 -8.06 -24.84
CA GLN A 96 -0.12 -9.14 -24.14
C GLN A 96 1.38 -8.85 -23.93
N ARG A 97 1.89 -7.71 -24.40
CA ARG A 97 3.28 -7.33 -24.17
C ARG A 97 3.45 -6.73 -22.78
N PRO A 98 4.57 -6.99 -22.08
CA PRO A 98 4.89 -6.27 -20.84
C PRO A 98 5.01 -4.77 -21.10
N TRP A 99 4.25 -3.96 -20.35
CA TRP A 99 4.26 -2.50 -20.46
C TRP A 99 4.90 -1.83 -19.24
N VAL A 100 4.70 -2.40 -18.06
CA VAL A 100 5.32 -1.94 -16.81
C VAL A 100 6.15 -3.08 -16.26
N VAL A 101 7.47 -2.90 -16.24
CA VAL A 101 8.41 -3.86 -15.66
C VAL A 101 9.29 -3.11 -14.65
N HIS A 102 9.23 -3.51 -13.39
CA HIS A 102 10.09 -2.96 -12.35
C HIS A 102 10.76 -4.08 -11.58
N PRO A 103 12.10 -4.19 -11.60
CA PRO A 103 12.81 -5.27 -10.92
C PRO A 103 12.91 -5.10 -9.39
N LYS A 104 12.64 -3.89 -8.88
CA LYS A 104 12.80 -3.51 -7.47
C LYS A 104 11.64 -2.66 -6.96
N PRO A 105 11.36 -2.65 -5.64
CA PRO A 105 11.99 -3.46 -4.57
C PRO A 105 11.62 -4.96 -4.61
N ARG A 106 10.58 -5.31 -5.35
CA ARG A 106 10.32 -6.65 -5.89
C ARG A 106 10.01 -6.54 -7.38
N PHE A 107 10.24 -7.61 -8.11
CA PHE A 107 9.87 -7.74 -9.50
C PHE A 107 8.36 -7.62 -9.66
N ILE A 108 7.91 -6.75 -10.55
CA ILE A 108 6.54 -6.71 -11.06
C ILE A 108 6.61 -6.62 -12.58
N SER A 109 5.71 -7.31 -13.26
CA SER A 109 5.53 -7.23 -14.71
C SER A 109 4.05 -7.21 -15.02
N VAL A 110 3.59 -6.09 -15.55
CA VAL A 110 2.20 -5.88 -15.92
C VAL A 110 2.15 -5.68 -17.43
N ASP A 111 1.31 -6.45 -18.10
CA ASP A 111 1.05 -6.29 -19.53
C ASP A 111 -0.06 -5.26 -19.79
N GLY A 112 -0.22 -4.87 -21.07
CA GLY A 112 -1.28 -3.96 -21.48
C GLY A 112 -2.68 -4.54 -21.31
N LEU A 113 -2.84 -5.86 -21.31
CA LEU A 113 -4.13 -6.53 -21.15
C LEU A 113 -4.64 -6.39 -19.71
N ASP A 114 -3.77 -6.60 -18.72
CA ASP A 114 -4.05 -6.36 -17.30
C ASP A 114 -4.46 -4.91 -17.06
N ILE A 115 -3.73 -3.94 -17.64
CA ILE A 115 -4.05 -2.51 -17.53
C ILE A 115 -5.42 -2.23 -18.13
N GLN A 116 -5.68 -2.73 -19.35
CA GLN A 116 -6.96 -2.53 -20.02
C GLN A 116 -8.10 -3.15 -19.20
N GLN A 117 -7.99 -4.40 -18.78
CA GLN A 117 -9.06 -5.11 -18.09
C GLN A 117 -9.33 -4.54 -16.70
N GLN A 118 -8.29 -4.19 -15.95
CA GLN A 118 -8.44 -3.86 -14.52
C GLN A 118 -8.57 -2.36 -14.25
N LEU A 119 -8.11 -1.49 -15.16
CA LEU A 119 -8.21 -0.03 -15.01
C LEU A 119 -9.21 0.62 -15.97
N VAL A 120 -9.46 0.02 -17.14
CA VAL A 120 -10.43 0.53 -18.12
C VAL A 120 -11.72 -0.27 -18.07
N ALA A 121 -11.63 -1.60 -18.05
CA ALA A 121 -12.77 -2.46 -17.83
C ALA A 121 -13.04 -2.64 -16.32
N HIS A 122 -14.18 -3.25 -16.00
CA HIS A 122 -14.66 -3.40 -14.62
C HIS A 122 -14.14 -4.68 -13.94
N GLU A 123 -12.97 -5.19 -14.36
CA GLU A 123 -12.38 -6.37 -13.73
C GLU A 123 -11.73 -6.03 -12.38
N LYS A 124 -11.55 -7.06 -11.55
CA LYS A 124 -10.94 -6.90 -10.23
C LYS A 124 -9.46 -6.52 -10.36
N MET A 125 -9.07 -5.46 -9.67
CA MET A 125 -7.67 -5.05 -9.60
C MET A 125 -6.82 -6.10 -8.88
N SER A 126 -5.74 -6.51 -9.54
CA SER A 126 -4.74 -7.45 -9.06
C SER A 126 -3.74 -6.79 -8.11
N HIS A 127 -2.97 -7.63 -7.42
CA HIS A 127 -1.88 -7.19 -6.55
C HIS A 127 -0.76 -6.44 -7.32
N GLU A 128 -0.48 -6.85 -8.57
CA GLU A 128 0.55 -6.24 -9.43
C GLU A 128 0.13 -4.86 -9.94
N ILE A 129 -1.13 -4.70 -10.34
CA ILE A 129 -1.70 -3.38 -10.70
C ILE A 129 -1.72 -2.46 -9.48
N CYS A 130 -2.20 -2.94 -8.32
CA CYS A 130 -2.19 -2.13 -7.09
C CYS A 130 -0.78 -1.68 -6.72
N THR A 131 0.21 -2.57 -6.83
CA THR A 131 1.62 -2.23 -6.58
C THR A 131 2.13 -1.19 -7.56
N SER A 132 1.83 -1.34 -8.85
CA SER A 132 2.19 -0.37 -9.90
C SER A 132 1.64 1.03 -9.59
N ILE A 133 0.38 1.12 -9.16
CA ILE A 133 -0.26 2.39 -8.76
C ILE A 133 0.47 3.02 -7.57
N PHE A 134 0.70 2.27 -6.49
CA PHE A 134 1.35 2.81 -5.29
C PHE A 134 2.81 3.22 -5.53
N ARG A 135 3.54 2.48 -6.38
CA ARG A 135 4.88 2.88 -6.85
C ARG A 135 4.81 4.19 -7.64
N ARG A 136 3.84 4.32 -8.54
CA ARG A 136 3.69 5.53 -9.35
C ARG A 136 3.31 6.74 -8.50
N LEU A 137 2.41 6.57 -7.53
CA LEU A 137 2.06 7.62 -6.57
C LEU A 137 3.29 8.07 -5.77
N ALA A 138 4.13 7.15 -5.31
CA ALA A 138 5.38 7.50 -4.62
C ALA A 138 6.35 8.29 -5.49
N GLN A 139 6.52 7.89 -6.77
CA GLN A 139 7.36 8.62 -7.72
C GLN A 139 6.86 10.05 -7.96
N LEU A 140 5.55 10.19 -8.16
CA LEU A 140 4.91 11.49 -8.33
C LEU A 140 5.16 12.35 -7.09
N ASP A 141 4.85 11.86 -5.88
CA ASP A 141 5.05 12.61 -4.65
C ASP A 141 6.49 13.09 -4.45
N MET A 142 7.49 12.24 -4.73
CA MET A 142 8.90 12.63 -4.64
C MET A 142 9.27 13.75 -5.61
N SER A 143 8.70 13.75 -6.82
CA SER A 143 9.02 14.77 -7.84
C SER A 143 8.41 16.14 -7.58
N PHE A 144 7.42 16.25 -6.68
CA PHE A 144 6.71 17.50 -6.42
C PHE A 144 6.96 18.12 -5.04
N SER A 145 7.71 17.47 -4.13
CA SER A 145 8.12 18.08 -2.85
C SER A 145 9.19 19.17 -3.06
N LYS A 146 8.78 20.36 -3.53
CA LYS A 146 9.69 21.47 -3.89
C LYS A 146 10.12 22.32 -2.69
N ASP A 147 9.31 22.36 -1.64
CA ASP A 147 9.43 23.39 -0.60
C ASP A 147 10.15 22.92 0.67
N THR A 148 10.38 21.62 0.79
CA THR A 148 11.14 21.00 1.89
C THR A 148 12.09 19.93 1.35
N PRO A 149 13.26 20.31 0.82
CA PRO A 149 14.25 19.36 0.32
C PRO A 149 14.59 18.30 1.37
N GLY A 150 14.57 17.02 0.98
CA GLY A 150 14.87 15.91 1.87
C GLY A 150 13.76 15.54 2.87
N MET A 151 12.58 16.17 2.79
CA MET A 151 11.39 15.79 3.53
C MET A 151 10.26 15.34 2.59
N MET A 152 9.49 14.37 3.05
CA MET A 152 8.31 13.84 2.37
C MET A 152 7.12 13.96 3.30
N TRP A 153 5.98 14.42 2.79
CA TRP A 153 4.76 14.48 3.59
C TRP A 153 4.14 13.09 3.78
N ARG A 154 4.26 12.23 2.76
CA ARG A 154 3.67 10.90 2.77
C ARG A 154 4.56 9.81 2.21
N LYS A 155 4.34 8.59 2.68
CA LYS A 155 4.96 7.36 2.19
C LYS A 155 3.89 6.35 1.82
N TYR A 156 4.05 5.74 0.64
CA TYR A 156 3.20 4.67 0.15
C TYR A 156 3.92 3.34 0.37
N ILE A 157 3.29 2.42 1.08
CA ILE A 157 3.78 1.06 1.30
C ILE A 157 3.14 0.15 0.25
N GLU A 158 3.91 -0.77 -0.32
CA GLU A 158 3.39 -1.76 -1.28
C GLU A 158 2.44 -2.76 -0.60
N PRO A 159 1.42 -3.29 -1.32
CA PRO A 159 0.44 -4.22 -0.75
C PRO A 159 1.07 -5.50 -0.19
N ASN A 160 2.26 -5.88 -0.65
CA ASN A 160 3.02 -7.00 -0.11
C ASN A 160 3.20 -6.92 1.42
N PHE A 161 3.35 -5.70 1.97
CA PHE A 161 3.44 -5.52 3.42
C PHE A 161 2.19 -6.03 4.13
N ALA A 162 1.01 -5.60 3.69
CA ALA A 162 -0.25 -6.05 4.27
C ALA A 162 -0.46 -7.55 4.06
N THR A 163 -0.14 -8.06 2.87
CA THR A 163 -0.23 -9.49 2.56
C THR A 163 0.63 -10.33 3.49
N THR A 164 1.88 -9.94 3.70
CA THR A 164 2.81 -10.61 4.63
C THR A 164 2.28 -10.58 6.07
N VAL A 165 1.84 -9.42 6.55
CA VAL A 165 1.37 -9.27 7.93
C VAL A 165 0.09 -10.05 8.20
N LEU A 166 -0.84 -10.05 7.24
CA LEU A 166 -2.16 -10.64 7.43
C LEU A 166 -2.17 -12.15 7.19
N SER A 167 -1.17 -12.69 6.48
CA SER A 167 -0.84 -14.13 6.48
C SER A 167 -0.04 -14.57 7.73
N ASN A 168 0.14 -13.69 8.72
CA ASN A 168 0.92 -13.92 9.94
C ASN A 168 2.43 -14.19 9.71
N ALA A 169 2.97 -13.84 8.54
CA ALA A 169 4.41 -13.87 8.31
C ALA A 169 5.08 -12.62 8.91
N ASP A 170 6.37 -12.74 9.25
CA ASP A 170 7.15 -11.63 9.79
C ASP A 170 7.60 -10.68 8.66
N PRO A 171 7.11 -9.42 8.60
CA PRO A 171 7.55 -8.46 7.58
C PRO A 171 9.03 -8.06 7.73
N LEU A 172 9.65 -8.27 8.89
CA LEU A 172 11.05 -7.95 9.11
C LEU A 172 11.98 -8.82 8.30
N ILE A 173 11.60 -10.03 7.88
CA ILE A 173 12.48 -10.92 7.12
C ILE A 173 12.29 -10.81 5.62
N VAL A 174 11.23 -10.15 5.15
CA VAL A 174 10.93 -10.04 3.71
C VAL A 174 11.80 -8.98 3.04
N HIS A 175 12.52 -9.38 1.99
CA HIS A 175 13.50 -8.55 1.31
C HIS A 175 12.89 -7.26 0.76
N SER A 176 11.78 -7.36 0.03
CA SER A 176 11.15 -6.20 -0.61
C SER A 176 10.52 -5.22 0.39
N ILE A 177 10.10 -5.70 1.56
CA ILE A 177 9.63 -4.85 2.66
C ILE A 177 10.82 -4.08 3.25
N ARG A 178 11.94 -4.76 3.53
CA ARG A 178 13.19 -4.12 3.96
C ARG A 178 13.64 -3.07 2.96
N ALA A 179 13.70 -3.43 1.67
CA ALA A 179 14.12 -2.54 0.59
C ALA A 179 13.20 -1.32 0.49
N SER A 180 11.88 -1.50 0.35
CA SER A 180 10.92 -0.39 0.21
C SER A 180 10.92 0.60 1.39
N LEU A 181 11.15 0.11 2.61
CA LEU A 181 11.17 0.97 3.80
C LEU A 181 12.50 1.73 3.95
N ARG A 182 13.62 1.14 3.51
CA ARG A 182 14.98 1.69 3.71
C ARG A 182 15.58 2.38 2.48
N GLU A 183 15.18 1.99 1.27
CA GLU A 183 15.63 2.65 0.03
C GLU A 183 15.17 4.11 0.01
N GLY A 184 16.01 4.98 -0.57
CA GLY A 184 15.74 6.41 -0.65
C GLY A 184 15.92 7.19 0.66
N THR A 185 16.27 6.53 1.78
CA THR A 185 16.52 7.21 3.07
C THR A 185 17.65 8.23 3.02
N ALA A 186 18.62 8.05 2.12
CA ALA A 186 19.68 9.02 1.86
C ALA A 186 19.18 10.29 1.17
N SER A 187 18.12 10.19 0.37
CA SER A 187 17.53 11.30 -0.39
C SER A 187 16.39 11.98 0.37
N CYS A 188 15.67 11.22 1.19
CA CYS A 188 14.59 11.75 2.02
C CYS A 188 14.50 11.02 3.36
N ASN A 189 14.31 11.78 4.43
CA ASN A 189 14.14 11.24 5.76
C ASN A 189 12.71 10.66 5.94
N PRO A 190 12.53 9.34 6.10
CA PRO A 190 11.20 8.75 6.28
C PRO A 190 10.54 9.17 7.61
N ALA A 191 11.30 9.63 8.61
CA ALA A 191 10.71 10.16 9.83
C ALA A 191 9.94 11.46 9.57
N SER A 192 10.27 12.21 8.51
CA SER A 192 9.49 13.40 8.13
C SER A 192 8.10 13.06 7.57
N CYS A 193 7.86 11.79 7.19
CA CYS A 193 6.57 11.37 6.65
C CYS A 193 5.48 11.42 7.71
N ARG A 194 4.56 12.37 7.56
CA ARG A 194 3.35 12.46 8.39
C ARG A 194 2.37 11.35 8.05
N MET A 195 2.12 11.12 6.76
CA MET A 195 1.11 10.16 6.31
C MET A 195 1.76 8.89 5.77
N TRP A 196 1.29 7.73 6.22
CA TRP A 196 1.74 6.43 5.71
C TRP A 196 0.53 5.65 5.20
N PHE A 197 0.54 5.29 3.91
CA PHE A 197 -0.57 4.60 3.26
C PHE A 197 -0.24 3.13 3.07
N ILE A 198 -1.09 2.26 3.60
CA ILE A 198 -0.97 0.80 3.46
C ILE A 198 -2.23 0.28 2.76
N PRO A 199 -2.12 -0.18 1.50
CA PRO A 199 -3.21 -0.89 0.83
C PRO A 199 -3.30 -2.32 1.35
N ALA A 200 -4.52 -2.81 1.51
CA ALA A 200 -4.83 -4.21 1.80
C ALA A 200 -6.02 -4.66 0.96
N ILE A 201 -6.09 -5.95 0.66
CA ILE A 201 -7.24 -6.54 -0.02
C ILE A 201 -8.10 -7.28 1.02
N LEU A 202 -9.39 -6.98 1.06
CA LEU A 202 -10.40 -7.67 1.86
C LEU A 202 -11.32 -8.47 0.92
N PRO A 203 -12.22 -9.32 1.44
CA PRO A 203 -13.11 -10.12 0.58
C PRO A 203 -13.92 -9.29 -0.42
N ASP A 204 -14.30 -8.07 -0.03
CA ASP A 204 -15.11 -7.16 -0.86
C ASP A 204 -14.27 -6.19 -1.72
N GLY A 205 -12.94 -6.29 -1.67
CA GLY A 205 -12.04 -5.50 -2.51
C GLY A 205 -10.95 -4.77 -1.74
N TRP A 206 -10.29 -3.84 -2.44
CA TRP A 206 -9.16 -3.08 -1.93
C TRP A 206 -9.59 -1.99 -0.96
N VAL A 207 -8.83 -1.86 0.12
CA VAL A 207 -8.97 -0.83 1.14
C VAL A 207 -7.61 -0.18 1.41
N VAL A 208 -7.60 1.04 1.91
CA VAL A 208 -6.37 1.75 2.28
C VAL A 208 -6.45 2.22 3.72
N TYR A 209 -5.41 1.92 4.49
CA TYR A 209 -5.22 2.42 5.84
C TYR A 209 -4.20 3.55 5.80
N ALA A 210 -4.63 4.77 6.13
CA ALA A 210 -3.75 5.93 6.21
C ALA A 210 -3.40 6.23 7.67
N PHE A 211 -2.14 6.08 8.01
CA PHE A 211 -1.60 6.38 9.33
C PHE A 211 -1.12 7.82 9.36
N ASP A 212 -1.81 8.67 10.13
CA ASP A 212 -1.41 10.06 10.41
C ASP A 212 -0.54 10.08 11.68
N MET A 213 0.77 10.10 11.48
CA MET A 213 1.80 10.07 12.53
C MET A 213 1.76 11.32 13.43
N LEU A 214 1.25 12.44 12.92
CA LEU A 214 1.11 13.68 13.70
C LEU A 214 -0.07 13.57 14.66
N HIS A 215 -1.21 13.08 14.18
CA HIS A 215 -2.44 12.97 14.99
C HIS A 215 -2.60 11.62 15.70
N LYS A 216 -1.64 10.70 15.54
CA LYS A 216 -1.71 9.31 16.02
C LYS A 216 -3.08 8.68 15.69
N ARG A 217 -3.43 8.70 14.40
CA ARG A 217 -4.75 8.23 13.92
C ARG A 217 -4.63 7.37 12.67
N ILE A 218 -5.35 6.26 12.65
CA ILE A 218 -5.55 5.44 11.46
C ILE A 218 -6.87 5.82 10.81
N VAL A 219 -6.81 6.32 9.58
CA VAL A 219 -7.99 6.61 8.76
C VAL A 219 -8.24 5.42 7.84
N VAL A 220 -9.44 4.86 7.89
CA VAL A 220 -9.88 3.75 7.05
C VAL A 220 -10.57 4.32 5.82
N TYR A 221 -10.03 3.99 4.64
CA TYR A 221 -10.62 4.27 3.35
C TYR A 221 -11.07 2.95 2.72
N ASP A 222 -12.37 2.66 2.81
CA ASP A 222 -12.96 1.47 2.23
C ASP A 222 -14.04 1.85 1.20
N PRO A 223 -13.76 1.69 -0.10
CA PRO A 223 -14.72 2.03 -1.16
C PRO A 223 -15.90 1.05 -1.23
N ALA A 224 -15.82 -0.13 -0.61
CA ALA A 224 -16.96 -1.04 -0.52
C ALA A 224 -18.00 -0.56 0.49
N VAL A 225 -17.62 0.39 1.37
CA VAL A 225 -18.56 1.04 2.26
C VAL A 225 -19.35 2.08 1.49
N GLY A 226 -20.58 1.69 1.14
CA GLY A 226 -21.54 2.58 0.52
C GLY A 226 -21.99 3.73 1.41
N PRO A 227 -22.97 4.53 0.94
CA PRO A 227 -23.41 5.75 1.61
C PRO A 227 -24.02 5.51 3.00
N PHE A 228 -24.41 4.28 3.32
CA PHE A 228 -24.97 3.89 4.61
C PHE A 228 -23.91 3.69 5.72
N GLY A 229 -22.63 3.81 5.39
CA GLY A 229 -21.53 3.74 6.35
C GLY A 229 -21.20 2.32 6.82
N TYR A 230 -20.39 2.26 7.88
CA TYR A 230 -19.79 1.02 8.36
C TYR A 230 -20.76 0.27 9.28
N SER A 231 -21.02 -1.01 8.97
CA SER A 231 -21.66 -1.91 9.93
C SER A 231 -20.72 -2.26 11.07
N ASN A 232 -21.25 -2.67 12.23
CA ASN A 232 -20.43 -3.12 13.37
C ASN A 232 -19.46 -4.25 12.96
N ARG A 233 -19.91 -5.21 12.14
CA ARG A 233 -19.05 -6.28 11.62
C ARG A 233 -17.89 -5.71 10.79
N ARG A 234 -18.17 -4.71 9.94
CA ARG A 234 -17.15 -4.08 9.10
C ARG A 234 -16.15 -3.30 9.93
N VAL A 235 -16.61 -2.56 10.94
CA VAL A 235 -15.76 -1.89 11.94
C VAL A 235 -14.82 -2.90 12.59
N SER A 236 -15.34 -4.03 13.10
CA SER A 236 -14.51 -5.05 13.76
C SER A 236 -13.47 -5.69 12.83
N ILE A 237 -13.80 -5.91 11.55
CA ILE A 237 -12.83 -6.38 10.54
C ILE A 237 -11.70 -5.36 10.37
N HIS A 238 -12.03 -4.08 10.19
CA HIS A 238 -11.01 -3.04 10.01
C HIS A 238 -10.19 -2.81 11.28
N GLU A 239 -10.78 -2.89 12.46
CA GLU A 239 -10.05 -2.82 13.73
C GLU A 239 -9.04 -3.95 13.83
N PHE A 240 -9.45 -5.19 13.54
CA PHE A 240 -8.57 -6.36 13.52
C PHE A 240 -7.40 -6.17 12.54
N VAL A 241 -7.70 -5.84 11.28
CA VAL A 241 -6.70 -5.67 10.22
C VAL A 241 -5.74 -4.53 10.54
N SER A 242 -6.29 -3.34 10.86
CA SER A 242 -5.45 -2.17 11.15
C SER A 242 -4.65 -2.33 12.44
N ASN A 243 -5.11 -3.09 13.45
CA ASN A 243 -4.31 -3.43 14.63
C ASN A 243 -3.06 -4.25 14.23
N LYS A 244 -3.23 -5.28 13.39
CA LYS A 244 -2.10 -6.07 12.88
C LYS A 244 -1.11 -5.22 12.09
N LEU A 245 -1.61 -4.42 11.15
CA LEU A 245 -0.78 -3.52 10.34
C LEU A 245 -0.07 -2.48 11.19
N HIS A 246 -0.72 -1.93 12.21
CA HIS A 246 -0.14 -0.96 13.12
C HIS A 246 1.04 -1.54 13.90
N VAL A 247 0.85 -2.70 14.54
CA VAL A 247 1.91 -3.39 15.29
C VAL A 247 3.08 -3.73 14.37
N ALA A 248 2.79 -4.30 13.20
CA ALA A 248 3.82 -4.65 12.23
C ALA A 248 4.60 -3.43 11.72
N LEU A 249 3.90 -2.34 11.39
CA LEU A 249 4.52 -1.12 10.88
C LEU A 249 5.51 -0.57 11.92
N PHE A 250 5.08 -0.39 13.16
CA PHE A 250 5.95 0.13 14.21
C PHE A 250 7.09 -0.82 14.55
N ASN A 251 6.87 -2.14 14.51
CA ASN A 251 7.95 -3.11 14.67
C ASN A 251 9.03 -2.94 13.58
N CYS A 252 8.63 -2.79 12.31
CA CYS A 252 9.54 -2.46 11.23
C CYS A 252 10.25 -1.13 11.43
N LEU A 253 9.52 -0.06 11.78
CA LEU A 253 10.11 1.27 11.97
C LEU A 253 11.15 1.28 13.09
N TYR A 254 10.85 0.68 14.25
CA TYR A 254 11.79 0.59 15.38
C TYR A 254 12.98 -0.34 15.11
N SER A 255 12.78 -1.37 14.28
CA SER A 255 13.84 -2.29 13.88
C SER A 255 14.76 -1.71 12.81
N PHE A 256 14.25 -0.83 11.95
CA PHE A 256 15.01 -0.25 10.84
C PHE A 256 15.63 1.11 11.18
N PHE A 257 15.13 1.83 12.19
CA PHE A 257 15.55 3.20 12.50
C PHE A 257 15.83 3.42 13.99
N SER A 258 16.97 4.03 14.32
CA SER A 258 17.38 4.25 15.72
C SER A 258 16.68 5.43 16.40
N SER A 259 16.29 6.45 15.62
CA SER A 259 15.75 7.73 16.13
C SER A 259 14.32 8.00 15.64
N TRP A 260 13.49 6.97 15.59
CA TRP A 260 12.08 7.12 15.22
C TRP A 260 11.32 7.89 16.31
N HIS A 261 10.67 9.00 15.96
CA HIS A 261 10.12 9.94 16.93
C HIS A 261 8.61 9.81 17.16
N CYS A 262 7.90 9.01 16.37
CA CYS A 262 6.49 8.74 16.59
C CYS A 262 6.34 7.47 17.46
N GLU A 263 5.50 7.54 18.48
CA GLU A 263 5.22 6.42 19.38
C GLU A 263 4.03 5.60 18.88
N SER A 264 4.05 4.29 19.13
CA SER A 264 2.96 3.36 18.78
C SER A 264 1.77 3.39 19.76
N THR A 265 1.81 4.20 20.82
CA THR A 265 0.77 4.25 21.86
C THR A 265 -0.26 5.35 21.59
N HIS A 266 -1.47 5.16 22.13
CA HIS A 266 -2.57 6.14 22.08
C HIS A 266 -3.07 6.48 20.68
N TRP A 267 -3.07 5.49 19.77
CA TRP A 267 -3.61 5.65 18.43
C TRP A 267 -5.13 5.49 18.40
N THR A 268 -5.79 6.37 17.63
CA THR A 268 -7.24 6.31 17.38
C THR A 268 -7.56 5.84 15.97
N ARG A 269 -8.85 5.56 15.69
CA ARG A 269 -9.34 5.17 14.37
C ARG A 269 -10.50 6.06 13.93
N THR A 270 -10.53 6.36 12.64
CA THR A 270 -11.67 7.03 12.01
C THR A 270 -12.05 6.30 10.74
N PHE A 271 -13.36 6.12 10.55
CA PHE A 271 -13.95 5.42 9.43
C PHE A 271 -14.56 6.44 8.48
N GLN A 272 -13.91 6.67 7.35
CA GLN A 272 -14.36 7.69 6.39
C GLN A 272 -15.28 7.07 5.35
N ILE A 273 -16.45 7.68 5.16
CA ILE A 273 -17.36 7.30 4.08
C ILE A 273 -16.87 7.99 2.80
N ILE A 274 -16.47 7.19 1.83
CA ILE A 274 -15.96 7.65 0.54
C ILE A 274 -17.17 7.89 -0.39
N MET A 275 -17.54 9.15 -0.57
CA MET A 275 -18.67 9.53 -1.44
C MET A 275 -18.15 10.07 -2.77
N ARG A 276 -18.79 9.73 -3.89
CA ARG A 276 -18.41 10.22 -5.24
C ARG A 276 -18.34 11.76 -5.31
N GLU A 277 -19.21 12.44 -4.58
CA GLU A 277 -19.27 13.90 -4.47
C GLU A 277 -17.98 14.52 -3.90
N GLN A 278 -17.16 13.73 -3.19
CA GLN A 278 -15.87 14.19 -2.65
C GLN A 278 -14.75 14.23 -3.72
N PHE A 279 -14.95 13.61 -4.89
CA PHE A 279 -13.96 13.55 -5.97
C PHE A 279 -14.25 14.49 -7.15
N HIS A 280 -15.43 15.11 -7.19
CA HIS A 280 -15.86 16.04 -8.26
C HIS A 280 -15.76 17.52 -7.84
N LYS A 281 -14.81 17.86 -6.98
CA LYS A 281 -14.50 19.26 -6.63
C LYS A 281 -13.26 19.75 -7.35
#